data_AF-W1PCF1-F1
#
_entry.id   AF-W1PCF1-F1
#
_cell.length_a   1.000
_cell.length_b   1.000
_cell.length_c   1.000
_cell.angle_alpha   90.00
_cell.angle_beta   90.00
_cell.angle_gamma   90.00
#
_symmetry.space_group_name_H-M   'P 1'
#
loop_
_entity.id
_entity.type
_entity.pdbx_description
1 polymer ?
#
loop_
_entity_poly.entity_id
_entity_poly.type
_entity_poly.pdbx_seq_one_letter_code
_entity_poly.pdbx_strand_id
1 'polypeptide(L)'
;MLWFQPFDNLQDVVSSSFLLTVYSDYLATATGGPKMLSCHAGQVQPQELFSFARSQVDYILGNNPMYTSYMVGFGPKFPGKVHHRGASIVSVKKDPTPVGCQQGFVDWFNRDAPNPNVIDGAIVGGPDENDWYDDTRNSAPHAEASSYNTAPLVGVLAKLASM
;
A
#
# COMPACT_ATOMS: atom_id res chain seq x y z
N MET A 1 2.27 -11.97 3.93
CA MET A 1 2.69 -10.56 4.09
C MET A 1 3.13 -10.34 5.53
N LEU A 2 4.01 -9.37 5.82
CA LEU A 2 4.30 -8.96 7.19
C LEU A 2 3.02 -8.46 7.88
N TRP A 3 2.79 -8.82 9.13
CA TRP A 3 1.60 -8.40 9.89
C TRP A 3 2.01 -7.85 11.25
N PHE A 4 1.62 -6.61 11.53
CA PHE A 4 1.99 -5.85 12.72
C PHE A 4 0.77 -5.45 13.53
N GLN A 5 -0.28 -4.96 12.88
CA GLN A 5 -1.47 -4.43 13.55
C GLN A 5 -2.72 -4.48 12.66
N PRO A 6 -3.93 -4.51 13.25
CA PRO A 6 -5.18 -4.59 12.49
C PRO A 6 -5.58 -3.29 11.77
N PHE A 7 -5.01 -2.15 12.14
CA PHE A 7 -5.31 -0.86 11.52
C PHE A 7 -4.18 -0.45 10.59
N ASP A 8 -4.48 -0.27 9.30
CA ASP A 8 -3.55 0.26 8.31
C ASP A 8 -2.20 -0.47 8.28
N ASN A 9 -2.23 -1.81 8.32
CA ASN A 9 -1.03 -2.65 8.39
C ASN A 9 -0.03 -2.35 7.26
N LEU A 10 -0.53 -1.97 6.07
CA LEU A 10 0.34 -1.64 4.95
C LEU A 10 1.25 -0.43 5.20
N GLN A 11 0.93 0.47 6.13
CA GLN A 11 1.85 1.51 6.61
C GLN A 11 3.17 0.91 7.12
N ASP A 12 3.10 -0.15 7.92
CA ASP A 12 4.27 -0.77 8.53
C ASP A 12 5.00 -1.67 7.52
N VAL A 13 4.25 -2.33 6.64
CA VAL A 13 4.79 -3.20 5.59
C VAL A 13 5.62 -2.40 4.60
N VAL A 14 5.11 -1.28 4.08
CA VAL A 14 5.84 -0.43 3.12
C VAL A 14 7.06 0.23 3.76
N SER A 15 6.94 0.68 5.01
CA SER A 15 8.06 1.27 5.77
C SER A 15 9.16 0.24 6.05
N SER A 16 8.77 -0.96 6.46
CA SER A 16 9.70 -2.08 6.67
C SER A 16 10.37 -2.48 5.35
N SER A 17 9.60 -2.60 4.27
CA SER A 17 10.12 -2.94 2.94
C SER A 17 11.13 -1.92 2.44
N PHE A 18 10.88 -0.63 2.67
CA PHE A 18 11.83 0.43 2.36
C PHE A 18 13.13 0.30 3.17
N LEU A 19 13.04 0.11 4.48
CA LEU A 19 14.23 -0.08 5.33
C LEU A 19 15.04 -1.31 4.93
N LEU A 20 14.37 -2.45 4.69
CA LEU A 20 15.01 -3.68 4.24
C LEU A 20 15.71 -3.49 2.89
N THR A 21 15.09 -2.73 1.97
CA THR A 21 15.67 -2.39 0.68
C THR A 21 16.95 -1.56 0.85
N VAL A 22 16.89 -0.45 1.59
CA VAL A 22 18.06 0.42 1.82
C VAL A 22 19.17 -0.33 2.55
N TYR A 23 18.81 -1.13 3.56
CA TYR A 23 19.79 -1.87 4.34
C TYR A 23 20.45 -2.99 3.55
N SER A 24 19.73 -3.60 2.61
CA SER A 24 20.31 -4.59 1.70
C SER A 24 21.43 -3.98 0.85
N ASP A 25 21.22 -2.78 0.30
CA ASP A 25 22.24 -2.06 -0.44
C ASP A 25 23.42 -1.68 0.46
N TYR A 26 23.15 -1.16 1.66
CA TYR A 26 24.19 -0.83 2.63
C TYR A 26 25.10 -2.03 2.94
N LEU A 27 24.52 -3.21 3.13
CA LEU A 27 25.29 -4.44 3.39
C LEU A 27 26.05 -4.92 2.15
N ALA A 28 25.47 -4.80 0.96
CA ALA A 28 26.09 -5.19 -0.31
C ALA A 28 27.30 -4.32 -0.66
N THR A 29 27.25 -3.03 -0.33
CA THR A 29 28.31 -2.05 -0.65
C THR A 29 29.20 -1.70 0.54
N ALA A 30 29.18 -2.51 1.60
CA ALA A 30 29.96 -2.23 2.80
C ALA A 30 31.47 -2.23 2.54
N THR A 31 32.21 -1.35 3.22
CA THR A 31 33.67 -1.32 3.17
C THR A 31 34.24 -2.67 3.63
N GLY A 32 35.10 -3.26 2.80
CA GLY A 32 35.64 -4.61 3.00
C GLY A 32 34.86 -5.73 2.30
N GLY A 33 33.84 -5.38 1.50
CA GLY A 33 33.03 -6.32 0.72
C GLY A 33 31.63 -6.57 1.32
N PRO A 34 30.76 -7.31 0.60
CA PRO A 34 29.40 -7.60 1.05
C PRO A 34 29.38 -8.25 2.44
N LYS A 35 28.51 -7.76 3.32
CA LYS A 35 28.33 -8.29 4.68
C LYS A 35 27.01 -9.03 4.81
N MET A 36 27.03 -10.10 5.59
CA MET A 36 25.83 -10.85 5.96
C MET A 36 25.26 -10.30 7.27
N LEU A 37 23.94 -10.22 7.38
CA LEU A 37 23.25 -9.86 8.60
C LEU A 37 23.20 -11.08 9.53
N SER A 38 23.65 -10.92 10.77
CA SER A 38 23.60 -11.99 11.78
C SER A 38 22.33 -11.86 12.62
N CYS A 39 21.42 -12.83 12.48
CA CYS A 39 20.19 -12.95 13.27
C CYS A 39 20.27 -14.15 14.21
N HIS A 40 19.39 -14.20 15.22
CA HIS A 40 19.31 -15.36 16.13
C HIS A 40 19.04 -16.67 15.38
N ALA A 41 18.24 -16.61 14.31
CA ALA A 41 17.86 -17.77 13.50
C ALA A 41 18.87 -18.13 12.40
N GLY A 42 19.96 -17.37 12.24
CA GLY A 42 20.96 -17.61 11.20
C GLY A 42 21.46 -16.33 10.52
N GLN A 43 22.24 -16.50 9.45
CA GLN A 43 22.73 -15.39 8.67
C GLN A 43 21.86 -15.13 7.44
N VAL A 44 21.72 -13.86 7.07
CA VAL A 44 20.93 -13.41 5.91
C VAL A 44 21.83 -12.62 4.96
N GLN A 45 21.87 -13.00 3.70
CA GLN A 45 22.59 -12.28 2.66
C GLN A 45 21.84 -11.01 2.24
N PRO A 46 22.54 -9.97 1.74
CA PRO A 46 21.90 -8.77 1.21
C PRO A 46 20.79 -9.07 0.19
N GLN A 47 21.06 -10.00 -0.74
CA GLN A 47 20.09 -10.36 -1.77
C GLN A 47 18.85 -11.06 -1.21
N GLU A 48 18.98 -11.86 -0.14
CA GLU A 48 17.84 -12.49 0.53
C GLU A 48 16.97 -11.43 1.21
N LEU A 49 17.60 -10.43 1.85
CA LEU A 49 16.91 -9.30 2.46
C LEU A 49 16.10 -8.48 1.44
N PHE A 50 16.72 -8.17 0.30
CA PHE A 50 16.04 -7.46 -0.78
C PHE A 50 14.93 -8.29 -1.42
N SER A 51 15.15 -9.60 -1.62
CA SER A 51 14.13 -10.49 -2.18
C SER A 51 12.91 -10.59 -1.26
N PHE A 52 13.13 -10.57 0.06
CA PHE A 52 12.04 -10.49 1.04
C PHE A 52 11.28 -9.17 0.94
N ALA A 53 11.96 -8.02 0.86
CA ALA A 53 11.32 -6.72 0.64
C ALA A 53 10.49 -6.70 -0.65
N ARG A 54 11.03 -7.22 -1.76
CA ARG A 54 10.32 -7.37 -3.03
C ARG A 54 9.07 -8.22 -2.90
N SER A 55 9.11 -9.33 -2.15
CA SER A 55 7.92 -10.16 -1.95
C SER A 55 6.76 -9.43 -1.27
N GLN A 56 7.06 -8.42 -0.43
CA GLN A 56 6.01 -7.57 0.16
C GLN A 56 5.41 -6.63 -0.89
N VAL A 57 6.23 -6.07 -1.78
CA VAL A 57 5.76 -5.27 -2.92
C VAL A 57 4.92 -6.11 -3.87
N ASP A 58 5.37 -7.31 -4.23
CA ASP A 58 4.62 -8.22 -5.09
C ASP A 58 3.25 -8.55 -4.47
N TYR A 59 3.20 -8.78 -3.15
CA TYR A 59 1.94 -8.98 -2.43
C TYR A 59 1.04 -7.73 -2.53
N ILE A 60 1.56 -6.52 -2.29
CA ILE A 60 0.81 -5.26 -2.41
C ILE A 60 0.25 -5.09 -3.82
N LEU A 61 0.98 -5.51 -4.86
CA LEU A 61 0.62 -5.35 -6.26
C LEU A 61 -0.24 -6.48 -6.82
N GLY A 62 -0.67 -7.44 -5.98
CA GLY A 62 -1.67 -8.45 -6.35
C GLY A 62 -1.22 -9.91 -6.28
N ASN A 63 0.03 -10.19 -5.91
CA ASN A 63 0.48 -11.55 -5.60
C ASN A 63 0.04 -11.97 -4.19
N ASN A 64 -1.27 -12.04 -3.99
CA ASN A 64 -1.93 -12.34 -2.72
C ASN A 64 -3.17 -13.24 -2.96
N PRO A 65 -3.71 -13.89 -1.92
CA PRO A 65 -4.87 -14.80 -2.06
C PRO A 65 -6.12 -14.16 -2.68
N MET A 66 -6.27 -12.84 -2.55
CA MET A 66 -7.40 -12.08 -3.11
C MET A 66 -7.20 -11.67 -4.58
N TYR A 67 -6.02 -11.93 -5.16
CA TYR A 67 -5.59 -11.49 -6.50
C TYR A 67 -5.90 -10.01 -6.75
N THR A 68 -5.68 -9.17 -5.73
CA THR A 68 -6.10 -7.75 -5.70
C THR A 68 -4.90 -6.88 -5.42
N SER A 69 -4.62 -5.91 -6.29
CA SER A 69 -3.65 -4.85 -6.00
C SER A 69 -4.22 -3.93 -4.93
N TYR A 70 -3.50 -3.73 -3.84
CA TYR A 70 -3.80 -2.72 -2.83
C TYR A 70 -3.26 -1.33 -3.21
N MET A 71 -2.63 -1.20 -4.39
CA MET A 71 -2.39 0.06 -5.07
C MET A 71 -3.56 0.39 -6.00
N VAL A 72 -4.27 1.46 -5.68
CA VAL A 72 -5.43 1.95 -6.42
C VAL A 72 -5.03 2.31 -7.85
N GLY A 73 -5.81 1.86 -8.84
CA GLY A 73 -5.55 2.11 -10.26
C GLY A 73 -4.49 1.21 -10.90
N PHE A 74 -3.86 0.31 -10.13
CA PHE A 74 -2.83 -0.62 -10.64
C PHE A 74 -3.35 -2.05 -10.74
N GLY A 75 -3.05 -2.71 -11.86
CA GLY A 75 -3.40 -4.12 -12.08
C GLY A 75 -4.87 -4.34 -12.46
N PRO A 76 -5.27 -5.61 -12.68
CA PRO A 76 -6.60 -5.95 -13.20
C PRO A 76 -7.73 -5.83 -12.15
N LYS A 77 -7.39 -5.80 -10.86
CA LYS A 77 -8.34 -5.71 -9.74
C LYS A 77 -7.71 -4.88 -8.61
N PHE A 78 -8.40 -3.83 -8.17
CA PHE A 78 -7.96 -2.92 -7.10
C PHE A 78 -9.16 -2.32 -6.35
N PRO A 79 -8.98 -1.78 -5.12
CA PRO A 79 -10.04 -1.12 -4.35
C PRO A 79 -10.71 0.03 -5.09
N GLY A 80 -12.04 -0.06 -5.24
CA GLY A 80 -12.86 0.97 -5.85
C GLY A 80 -13.51 1.92 -4.84
N LYS A 81 -13.61 1.55 -3.55
CA LYS A 81 -14.33 2.31 -2.51
C LYS A 81 -13.40 2.84 -1.42
N VAL A 82 -12.27 3.41 -1.81
CA VAL A 82 -11.28 4.01 -0.90
C VAL A 82 -11.91 5.06 0.03
N HIS A 83 -11.54 5.04 1.32
CA HIS A 83 -11.95 6.02 2.33
C HIS A 83 -11.26 7.38 2.10
N HIS A 84 -11.61 8.06 1.01
CA HIS A 84 -11.00 9.34 0.63
C HIS A 84 -12.04 10.30 0.05
N ARG A 85 -12.26 11.45 0.70
CA ARG A 85 -13.33 12.41 0.33
C ARG A 85 -13.19 12.93 -1.10
N GLY A 86 -11.98 13.28 -1.52
CA GLY A 86 -11.72 13.74 -2.88
C GLY A 86 -11.89 12.65 -3.93
N ALA A 87 -11.82 11.37 -3.53
CA ALA A 87 -12.09 10.24 -4.43
C ALA A 87 -13.59 9.96 -4.52
N SER A 88 -14.29 9.99 -3.37
CA SER A 88 -15.70 9.62 -3.27
C SER A 88 -16.68 10.67 -3.78
N ILE A 89 -16.37 11.97 -3.68
CA ILE A 89 -17.25 13.05 -4.14
C ILE A 89 -16.96 13.36 -5.62
N VAL A 90 -18.00 13.52 -6.44
CA VAL A 90 -17.84 13.88 -7.86
C VAL A 90 -16.94 15.09 -8.06
N SER A 91 -16.09 15.03 -9.08
CA SER A 91 -15.24 16.17 -9.45
C SER A 91 -16.10 17.38 -9.87
N VAL A 92 -15.67 18.58 -9.43
CA VAL A 92 -16.23 19.87 -9.88
C VAL A 92 -16.22 20.04 -11.40
N LYS A 93 -15.34 19.32 -12.11
CA LYS A 93 -15.28 19.32 -13.58
C LYS A 93 -16.47 18.58 -14.22
N LYS A 94 -17.08 17.64 -13.50
CA LYS A 94 -18.21 16.84 -13.96
C LYS A 94 -19.53 17.38 -13.44
N ASP A 95 -19.57 17.81 -12.18
CA ASP A 95 -20.71 18.47 -11.57
C ASP A 95 -20.20 19.63 -10.69
N PRO A 96 -20.43 20.89 -11.08
CA PRO A 96 -19.96 22.05 -10.33
C PRO A 96 -20.82 22.36 -9.09
N THR A 97 -21.89 21.61 -8.84
CA THR A 97 -22.78 21.81 -7.69
C THR A 97 -22.00 21.63 -6.38
N PRO A 98 -21.99 22.62 -5.46
CA PRO A 98 -21.31 22.48 -4.19
C PRO A 98 -21.88 21.34 -3.35
N VAL A 99 -20.99 20.49 -2.81
CA VAL A 99 -21.36 19.43 -1.86
C VAL A 99 -20.99 19.89 -0.45
N GLY A 100 -21.98 20.11 0.40
CA GLY A 100 -21.77 20.45 1.81
C GLY A 100 -21.21 19.25 2.62
N CYS A 101 -20.62 19.51 3.78
CA CYS A 101 -19.99 18.46 4.60
C CYS A 101 -20.95 17.31 4.95
N GLN A 102 -22.14 17.63 5.46
CA GLN A 102 -23.16 16.61 5.80
C GLN A 102 -23.69 15.92 4.55
N GLN A 103 -23.87 16.67 3.46
CA GLN A 103 -24.26 16.11 2.16
C GLN A 103 -23.24 15.09 1.65
N GLY A 104 -21.95 15.33 1.89
CA GLY A 104 -20.86 14.39 1.59
C GLY A 104 -21.07 13.02 2.24
N PHE A 105 -21.55 12.98 3.48
CA PHE A 105 -21.84 11.72 4.16
C PHE A 105 -23.09 11.02 3.58
N VAL A 106 -24.15 11.79 3.34
CA VAL A 106 -25.44 11.27 2.87
C VAL A 106 -25.33 10.75 1.43
N ASP A 107 -24.77 11.54 0.52
CA ASP A 107 -24.79 11.24 -0.92
C ASP A 107 -23.61 10.41 -1.42
N TRP A 108 -22.46 10.51 -0.74
CA TRP A 108 -21.19 9.99 -1.27
C TRP A 108 -20.53 8.96 -0.36
N PHE A 109 -20.46 9.18 0.94
CA PHE A 109 -19.78 8.26 1.86
C PHE A 109 -20.46 6.89 1.91
N ASN A 110 -21.79 6.88 2.14
CA ASN A 110 -22.58 5.66 2.28
C ASN A 110 -23.00 5.04 0.93
N ARG A 111 -22.63 5.65 -0.19
CA ARG A 111 -23.01 5.18 -1.51
C ARG A 111 -22.31 3.87 -1.83
N ASP A 112 -23.10 2.84 -2.12
CA ASP A 112 -22.63 1.53 -2.56
C ASP A 112 -22.27 1.53 -4.05
N ALA A 113 -21.27 2.33 -4.39
CA ALA A 113 -20.69 2.41 -5.72
C ALA A 113 -19.19 2.74 -5.60
N PRO A 114 -18.38 2.36 -6.61
CA PRO A 114 -17.00 2.84 -6.70
C PRO A 114 -16.90 4.36 -6.64
N ASN A 115 -15.78 4.85 -6.14
CA ASN A 115 -15.43 6.26 -6.12
C ASN A 115 -15.45 6.82 -7.56
N PRO A 116 -16.09 7.98 -7.80
CA PRO A 116 -16.13 8.61 -9.13
C PRO A 116 -14.76 9.09 -9.62
N ASN A 117 -13.80 9.33 -8.71
CA ASN A 117 -12.43 9.68 -9.06
C ASN A 117 -11.49 8.59 -8.55
N VAL A 118 -10.73 7.98 -9.46
CA VAL A 118 -9.66 7.05 -9.11
C VAL A 118 -8.47 7.86 -8.61
N ILE A 119 -7.92 7.48 -7.45
CA ILE A 119 -6.72 8.10 -6.87
C ILE A 119 -5.52 7.20 -7.17
N ASP A 120 -5.06 7.25 -8.41
CA ASP A 120 -4.01 6.38 -8.94
C ASP A 120 -2.74 6.42 -8.08
N GLY A 121 -2.21 5.23 -7.77
CA GLY A 121 -0.99 5.06 -6.98
C GLY A 121 -1.19 5.10 -5.47
N ALA A 122 -2.38 5.44 -4.98
CA ALA A 122 -2.68 5.42 -3.56
C ALA A 122 -2.63 3.99 -3.01
N ILE A 123 -1.96 3.80 -1.86
CA ILE A 123 -1.92 2.52 -1.14
C ILE A 123 -2.94 2.55 0.00
N VAL A 124 -3.90 1.63 -0.04
CA VAL A 124 -4.89 1.46 1.04
C VAL A 124 -4.27 0.77 2.26
N GLY A 125 -4.98 0.72 3.39
CA GLY A 125 -4.52 0.03 4.60
C GLY A 125 -4.34 -1.48 4.45
N GLY A 126 -5.01 -2.09 3.48
CA GLY A 126 -4.79 -3.48 3.07
C GLY A 126 -5.67 -4.49 3.81
N PRO A 127 -5.40 -5.79 3.66
CA PRO A 127 -6.25 -6.86 4.19
C PRO A 127 -6.09 -7.01 5.71
N ASP A 128 -6.89 -7.90 6.30
CA ASP A 128 -6.72 -8.39 7.67
C ASP A 128 -5.64 -9.49 7.78
N GLU A 129 -5.45 -10.05 8.98
CA GLU A 129 -4.45 -11.10 9.25
C GLU A 129 -4.70 -12.40 8.48
N ASN A 130 -5.90 -12.60 7.93
CA ASN A 130 -6.31 -13.77 7.17
C ASN A 130 -6.34 -13.48 5.65
N ASP A 131 -5.65 -12.43 5.21
CA ASP A 131 -5.59 -11.95 3.83
C ASP A 131 -6.95 -11.47 3.27
N TRP A 132 -7.97 -11.29 4.12
CA TRP A 132 -9.28 -10.85 3.68
C TRP A 132 -9.36 -9.32 3.55
N TYR A 133 -10.00 -8.84 2.48
CA TYR A 133 -10.20 -7.43 2.22
C TYR A 133 -11.63 -7.16 1.76
N ASP A 134 -12.36 -6.35 2.52
CA ASP A 134 -13.66 -5.84 2.12
C ASP A 134 -13.52 -4.42 1.54
N ASP A 135 -13.84 -4.27 0.26
CA ASP A 135 -13.79 -2.98 -0.46
C ASP A 135 -15.00 -2.11 -0.10
N THR A 136 -14.98 -1.61 1.13
CA THR A 136 -16.01 -0.73 1.68
C THR A 136 -15.40 0.55 2.23
N ARG A 137 -15.99 1.67 1.83
CA ARG A 137 -15.57 3.01 2.27
C ARG A 137 -15.71 3.20 3.77
N ASN A 138 -16.58 2.44 4.43
CA ASN A 138 -16.76 2.55 5.88
C ASN A 138 -15.68 1.81 6.68
N SER A 139 -14.89 0.96 6.03
CA SER A 139 -13.78 0.25 6.67
C SER A 139 -12.53 1.13 6.66
N ALA A 140 -12.50 2.15 7.51
CA ALA A 140 -11.32 3.01 7.64
C ALA A 140 -10.01 2.22 7.85
N PRO A 141 -9.93 1.18 8.71
CA PRO A 141 -8.69 0.43 8.92
C PRO A 141 -8.08 -0.20 7.66
N HIS A 142 -8.92 -0.56 6.67
CA HIS A 142 -8.50 -1.29 5.47
C HIS A 142 -8.53 -0.41 4.20
N ALA A 143 -9.49 0.52 4.11
CA ALA A 143 -9.74 1.34 2.93
C ALA A 143 -9.14 2.75 3.03
N GLU A 144 -8.57 3.16 4.16
CA GLU A 144 -7.86 4.43 4.27
C GLU A 144 -6.61 4.43 3.40
N ALA A 145 -6.43 5.51 2.65
CA ALA A 145 -5.26 5.73 1.83
C ALA A 145 -4.54 6.98 2.30
N SER A 146 -3.23 6.87 2.49
CA SER A 146 -2.44 7.90 3.13
C SER A 146 -1.11 8.16 2.41
N SER A 147 -0.52 9.31 2.71
CA SER A 147 0.83 9.66 2.24
C SER A 147 1.89 8.76 2.86
N TYR A 148 1.71 8.33 4.11
CA TYR A 148 2.66 7.47 4.81
C TYR A 148 2.65 6.03 4.29
N ASN A 149 1.56 5.55 3.67
CA ASN A 149 1.55 4.26 2.97
C ASN A 149 2.29 4.35 1.63
N THR A 150 2.12 5.47 0.93
CA THR A 150 2.64 5.61 -0.43
C THR A 150 4.12 6.01 -0.45
N ALA A 151 4.54 6.92 0.45
CA ALA A 151 5.88 7.52 0.40
C ALA A 151 7.04 6.51 0.53
N PRO A 152 7.04 5.54 1.48
CA PRO A 152 8.11 4.56 1.57
C PRO A 152 8.14 3.61 0.36
N LEU A 153 6.97 3.24 -0.15
CA LEU A 153 6.86 2.34 -1.30
C LEU A 153 7.48 2.93 -2.56
N VAL A 154 7.36 4.25 -2.78
CA VAL A 154 8.01 4.95 -3.90
C VAL A 154 9.52 4.69 -3.93
N GLY A 155 10.18 4.67 -2.77
CA GLY A 155 11.61 4.36 -2.68
C GLY A 155 11.95 2.93 -3.10
N VAL A 156 11.12 1.96 -2.71
CA VAL A 156 11.30 0.55 -3.12
C VAL A 156 11.05 0.37 -4.61
N LEU A 157 10.00 1.00 -5.14
CA LEU A 157 9.68 0.96 -6.58
C LEU A 157 10.78 1.62 -7.42
N ALA A 158 11.37 2.72 -6.95
CA ALA A 158 12.50 3.36 -7.61
C ALA A 158 13.71 2.41 -7.69
N LYS A 159 14.02 1.68 -6.61
CA LYS A 159 15.06 0.65 -6.61
C LYS A 159 14.75 -0.43 -7.65
N LEU A 160 13.56 -1.01 -7.62
CA LEU A 160 13.12 -2.07 -8.54
C LEU A 160 13.19 -1.62 -10.01
N ALA A 161 12.86 -0.37 -10.30
CA ALA A 161 12.91 0.20 -11.65
C ALA A 161 14.35 0.50 -12.14
N SER A 162 15.32 0.61 -11.24
CA SER A 162 16.73 0.90 -11.55
C SER A 162 17.62 -0.34 -11.70
N MET A 163 17.07 -1.53 -11.49
CA MET A 163 17.80 -2.81 -11.55
C MET A 163 18.10 -3.26 -12.98
#